data_AF-A0A7C2Y296-F1
#
_entry.id   AF-A0A7C2Y296-F1
#
_cell.length_a   1.000
_cell.length_b   1.000
_cell.length_c   1.000
_cell.angle_alpha   90.00
_cell.angle_beta   90.00
_cell.angle_gamma   90.00
#
_symmetry.space_group_name_H-M   'P 1'
#
loop_
_entity.id
_entity.type
_entity.pdbx_description
1 polymer ?
#
loop_
_entity_poly.entity_id
_entity_poly.type
_entity_poly.pdbx_seq_one_letter_code
_entity_poly.pdbx_strand_id
1 'polypeptide(L)' 'MTLVDRSPEMLTVSRALNPDCEHIEGDMRTVRLGRVFDAVLIHDPIMYMTTEPDLRSAMATAFAHCR' A
#
# COMPACT_ATOMS: atom_id res chain seq x y z
N MET A 1 -2.60 -9.76 -7.76
CA MET A 1 -1.99 -8.88 -6.72
C MET A 1 -2.92 -7.70 -6.48
N THR A 2 -2.91 -7.13 -5.28
CA THR A 2 -3.62 -5.88 -4.99
C THR A 2 -2.60 -4.77 -4.83
N LEU A 3 -2.80 -3.66 -5.55
CA LEU A 3 -1.88 -2.53 -5.63
C LEU A 3 -2.53 -1.30 -5.00
N VAL A 4 -1.84 -0.66 -4.05
CA VAL A 4 -2.33 0.52 -3.34
C VAL A 4 -1.39 1.68 -3.59
N ASP A 5 -1.95 2.84 -3.95
CA ASP A 5 -1.20 4.10 -4.04
C ASP A 5 -2.10 5.25 -3.58
N ARG A 6 -1.51 6.32 -3.06
CA ARG A 6 -2.24 7.53 -2.66
C ARG A 6 -2.46 8.48 -3.84
N SER A 7 -1.65 8.40 -4.89
CA SER A 7 -1.75 9.25 -6.07
C SER A 7 -2.67 8.61 -7.13
N PRO A 8 -3.80 9.25 -7.48
CA PRO A 8 -4.65 8.81 -8.58
C PRO A 8 -3.91 8.73 -9.92
N GLU A 9 -2.93 9.62 -10.13
CA GLU A 9 -2.09 9.64 -11.32
C GLU A 9 -1.19 8.40 -11.39
N MET A 10 -0.56 8.03 -10.27
CA MET A 10 0.25 6.80 -10.20
C MET A 10 -0.60 5.54 -10.39
N LEU A 11 -1.83 5.50 -9.87
CA LEU A 11 -2.75 4.40 -10.14
C LEU A 11 -3.11 4.30 -11.62
N THR A 12 -3.25 5.43 -12.33
CA THR A 12 -3.52 5.44 -13.77
C THR A 12 -2.36 4.81 -14.54
N VAL A 13 -1.12 5.18 -14.23
CA VAL A 13 0.07 4.57 -14.82
C VAL A 13 0.17 3.08 -14.47
N SER A 14 -0.05 2.72 -13.20
CA SER A 14 0.04 1.34 -12.72
C SER A 14 -1.01 0.43 -13.35
N ARG A 15 -2.23 0.91 -13.60
CA ARG A 15 -3.30 0.17 -14.30
C ARG A 15 -2.94 -0.16 -15.73
N ALA A 16 -2.26 0.75 -16.44
CA ALA A 16 -1.79 0.49 -17.80
C ALA A 16 -0.73 -0.62 -17.83
N LEU A 17 0.12 -0.71 -16.81
CA LEU A 17 1.17 -1.73 -16.71
C LEU A 17 0.68 -3.07 -16.14
N ASN A 18 -0.30 -3.06 -15.25
CA ASN A 18 -0.79 -4.24 -14.53
C ASN A 18 -2.33 -4.39 -14.65
N PRO A 19 -2.90 -4.51 -15.86
CA PRO A 19 -4.35 -4.39 -16.07
C PRO A 19 -5.20 -5.41 -15.31
N ASP A 20 -4.63 -6.58 -15.03
CA ASP A 20 -5.34 -7.67 -14.33
C ASP A 20 -5.23 -7.60 -12.80
N CYS A 21 -4.50 -6.61 -12.27
CA CYS A 21 -4.40 -6.38 -10.83
C CYS A 21 -5.54 -5.48 -10.33
N GLU A 22 -5.90 -5.65 -9.06
CA GLU A 22 -6.83 -4.76 -8.39
C GLU A 22 -6.07 -3.51 -7.89
N HIS A 23 -6.59 -2.32 -8.19
CA HIS A 23 -5.97 -1.04 -7.81
C HIS A 23 -6.85 -0.24 -6.89
N ILE A 24 -6.31 0.13 -5.74
CA ILE A 24 -7.02 0.84 -4.66
C ILE A 24 -6.30 2.15 -4.39
N GLU A 25 -7.07 3.24 -4.35
CA GLU A 25 -6.57 4.52 -3.84
C GLU A 25 -6.59 4.49 -2.30
N GLY A 26 -5.43 4.68 -1.68
CA GLY A 26 -5.30 4.61 -0.23
C GLY A 26 -3.93 5.01 0.29
N ASP A 27 -3.90 5.46 1.54
CA ASP A 27 -2.65 5.77 2.24
C ASP A 27 -2.15 4.51 2.98
N MET A 28 -0.90 4.12 2.74
CA MET A 28 -0.29 2.94 3.37
C MET A 28 -0.30 3.01 4.90
N ARG A 29 -0.43 4.19 5.50
CA ARG A 29 -0.49 4.38 6.96
C ARG A 29 -1.84 3.99 7.56
N THR A 30 -2.92 3.97 6.78
CA THR A 30 -4.29 3.86 7.30
C THR A 30 -5.20 2.90 6.55
N VAL A 31 -4.88 2.50 5.32
CA VAL A 31 -5.74 1.63 4.49
C VAL A 31 -6.09 0.32 5.21
N ARG A 32 -7.34 -0.14 5.09
CA ARG A 32 -7.81 -1.44 5.63
C ARG A 32 -8.62 -2.16 4.55
N LEU A 33 -8.10 -3.30 4.08
CA LEU A 33 -8.65 -4.06 2.95
C LEU A 33 -9.61 -5.18 3.37
N GLY A 34 -9.75 -5.43 4.68
CA GLY A 34 -10.65 -6.47 5.20
C GLY A 34 -10.25 -7.91 4.83
N ARG A 35 -9.01 -8.11 4.34
CA ARG A 35 -8.45 -9.40 3.96
C ARG A 35 -6.93 -9.41 4.21
N VAL A 36 -6.35 -10.60 4.36
CA VAL A 36 -4.91 -10.81 4.54
C VAL A 36 -4.29 -11.43 3.29
N PHE A 37 -2.97 -11.30 3.18
CA PHE A 37 -2.14 -11.80 2.09
C PHE A 37 -0.96 -12.61 2.64
N ASP A 38 -0.41 -13.52 1.84
CA ASP A 38 0.80 -14.27 2.24
C ASP A 38 2.06 -13.39 2.29
N ALA A 39 2.03 -12.23 1.65
CA ALA A 39 3.09 -11.24 1.71
C ALA A 39 2.54 -9.82 1.51
N VAL A 40 3.13 -8.85 2.23
CA VAL A 40 2.91 -7.42 2.03
C VAL A 40 4.24 -6.76 1.67
N LEU A 41 4.29 -6.12 0.50
CA LEU A 41 5.49 -5.44 0.01
C LEU A 41 5.28 -3.93 0.05
N ILE A 42 6.18 -3.22 0.74
CA ILE A 42 6.35 -1.78 0.64
C ILE A 42 7.78 -1.54 0.15
N HIS A 43 7.93 -0.95 -1.03
CA HIS A 43 9.23 -0.61 -1.61
C HIS A 43 9.67 0.80 -1.13
N ASP A 44 10.31 1.57 -2.00
CA ASP A 44 10.79 2.93 -1.76
C ASP A 44 9.80 3.88 -1.05
N PRO A 45 8.46 3.86 -1.28
CA PRO A 45 7.55 4.81 -0.64
C PRO A 45 7.59 4.82 0.89
N ILE A 46 8.12 3.78 1.54
CA ILE A 46 8.35 3.78 3.00
C ILE A 46 9.29 4.91 3.44
N MET A 47 10.20 5.36 2.58
CA MET A 47 11.17 6.42 2.87
C MET A 47 10.52 7.80 3.07
N TYR A 48 9.26 7.97 2.67
CA TYR A 48 8.51 9.19 2.95
C TYR A 48 8.08 9.31 4.42
N MET A 49 8.18 8.23 5.19
CA MET A 49 7.92 8.26 6.63
C MET A 49 9.13 8.88 7.34
N THR A 50 9.11 10.19 7.56
CA THR A 50 10.21 10.93 8.21
C THR A 50 10.07 10.99 9.73
N THR A 51 8.98 10.45 10.27
CA THR A 51 8.70 10.41 11.71
C THR A 51 8.46 8.97 12.17
N GLU A 52 8.84 8.67 13.42
CA GLU A 52 8.59 7.36 14.02
C GLU A 52 7.08 7.02 14.05
N PRO A 53 6.15 7.94 14.41
CA PRO A 53 4.73 7.64 14.40
C PRO A 53 4.17 7.28 13.02
N ASP A 54 4.64 7.96 11.95
CA ASP A 54 4.24 7.65 10.58
C ASP A 54 4.72 6.26 10.16
N LEU A 55 6.00 5.95 10.42
CA LEU A 55 6.58 4.64 10.11
C LEU A 55 5.85 3.53 10.88
N ARG A 56 5.60 3.74 12.17
CA ARG A 56 4.84 2.81 13.02
C ARG A 56 3.44 2.55 12.45
N SER A 57 2.77 3.58 11.94
CA SER A 57 1.43 3.46 11.35
C SER A 57 1.43 2.66 10.04
N ALA A 58 2.42 2.88 9.17
CA ALA A 58 2.61 2.09 7.96
C ALA A 58 2.90 0.61 8.27
N MET A 59 3.78 0.35 9.24
CA MET A 59 4.13 -1.02 9.64
C MET A 59 2.96 -1.74 10.33
N ALA A 60 2.18 -1.05 11.17
CA ALA A 60 0.98 -1.62 11.78
C ALA A 60 -0.08 -1.96 10.72
N THR A 61 -0.21 -1.13 9.69
CA THR A 61 -1.07 -1.41 8.55
C THR A 61 -0.58 -2.62 7.77
N ALA A 62 0.70 -2.70 7.43
CA ALA A 62 1.26 -3.87 6.75
C ALA A 62 1.04 -5.16 7.54
N PHE A 63 1.32 -5.13 8.85
CA PHE A 63 1.11 -6.27 9.76
C PHE A 63 -0.34 -6.74 9.77
N ALA A 64 -1.30 -5.82 9.82
CA ALA A 64 -2.73 -6.17 9.81
C ALA A 64 -3.20 -6.89 8.53
N HIS A 65 -2.42 -6.81 7.45
CA HIS A 65 -2.73 -7.46 6.16
C HIS A 65 -1.82 -8.65 5.84
N CYS A 66 -0.86 -9.00 6.70
CA CYS A 66 0.02 -10.15 6.49
C CYS A 66 -0.47 -11.33 7.33
N ARG A 67 -0.52 -12.53 6.72
CA ARG A 67 -0.81 -13.79 7.42
C ARG A 67 0.39 -14.28 8.23
#